data_AF-A0A8T8HY78-F1
#
_entry.id   AF-A0A8T8HY78-F1
#
_cell.length_a   1.000
_cell.length_b   1.000
_cell.length_c   1.000
_cell.angle_alpha   90.00
_cell.angle_beta   90.00
_cell.angle_gamma   90.00
#
_symmetry.space_group_name_H-M   'P 1'
#
loop_
_entity.id
_entity.type
_entity.pdbx_description
1 polymer ?
#
loop_
_entity_poly.entity_id
_entity_poly.type
_entity_poly.pdbx_seq_one_letter_code
_entity_poly.pdbx_strand_id
1 'polypeptide(L)'
;MTGKISAGILLHRDRGHGLEVLIGHMGGPFWARKDAGAWSIPKGEPDGDEPLQDAARREFAEELGLPVPEGELAPLGEVRQSGGKTVHAWALRGDLDPERVVPGTFELEWPRGSGVLRRFPEVDRVAWFPLAEAAGKLVTAQRVLLDRLAALDF
;
A
#
# COMPACT_ATOMS: atom_id res chain seq x y z
N MET A 1 0.67 18.13 -16.45
CA MET A 1 0.17 16.79 -16.05
C MET A 1 -0.41 16.93 -14.67
N THR A 2 -1.74 16.87 -14.54
CA THR A 2 -2.44 16.87 -13.26
C THR A 2 -2.02 15.59 -12.54
N GLY A 3 -1.36 15.71 -11.39
CA GLY A 3 -0.93 14.55 -10.64
C GLY A 3 -2.15 13.80 -10.10
N LYS A 4 -2.19 12.48 -10.28
CA LYS A 4 -3.26 11.64 -9.71
C LYS A 4 -3.20 11.70 -8.18
N ILE A 5 -4.35 11.85 -7.54
CA ILE A 5 -4.50 11.77 -6.08
C ILE A 5 -4.86 10.33 -5.73
N SER A 6 -4.20 9.76 -4.73
CA SER A 6 -4.57 8.48 -4.15
C SER A 6 -4.66 8.57 -2.64
N ALA A 7 -5.40 7.64 -2.04
CA ALA A 7 -5.61 7.54 -0.61
C ALA A 7 -5.29 6.12 -0.15
N GLY A 8 -4.62 5.95 0.99
CA GLY A 8 -4.18 4.64 1.46
C GLY A 8 -4.03 4.52 2.96
N ILE A 9 -3.96 3.28 3.44
CA ILE A 9 -3.87 2.95 4.86
C ILE A 9 -2.54 2.22 5.13
N LEU A 10 -1.78 2.73 6.10
CA LEU A 10 -0.65 2.04 6.70
C LEU A 10 -1.16 1.30 7.94
N LEU A 11 -1.55 0.04 7.75
CA LEU A 11 -1.95 -0.81 8.87
C LEU A 11 -0.70 -1.14 9.71
N HIS A 12 -0.80 -0.94 11.02
CA HIS A 12 0.28 -1.21 11.95
C HIS A 12 -0.21 -2.00 13.16
N ARG A 13 0.71 -2.73 13.79
CA ARG A 13 0.47 -3.42 15.06
C ARG A 13 1.69 -3.30 15.96
N ASP A 14 1.48 -3.51 17.25
CA ASP A 14 2.55 -3.71 18.21
C ASP A 14 2.31 -5.06 18.91
N ARG A 15 3.29 -5.94 18.84
CA ARG A 15 3.25 -7.27 19.47
C ARG A 15 4.19 -7.40 20.68
N GLY A 16 4.59 -6.27 21.27
CA GLY A 16 5.49 -6.23 22.44
C GLY A 16 6.98 -6.25 22.07
N HIS A 17 7.31 -6.20 20.78
CA HIS A 17 8.68 -6.15 20.27
C HIS A 17 8.93 -4.96 19.35
N GLY A 18 8.04 -3.96 19.40
CA GLY A 18 8.07 -2.78 18.55
C GLY A 18 6.98 -2.81 17.48
N LEU A 19 6.85 -1.68 16.79
CA LEU A 19 5.87 -1.50 15.72
C LEU A 19 6.24 -2.35 14.50
N GLU A 20 5.22 -2.97 13.93
CA GLU A 20 5.26 -3.60 12.61
C GLU A 20 4.22 -2.95 11.70
N VAL A 21 4.52 -2.91 10.40
CA VAL A 21 3.61 -2.40 9.37
C VAL A 21 3.32 -3.47 8.33
N LEU A 22 2.08 -3.48 7.84
CA LEU A 22 1.66 -4.31 6.72
C LEU A 22 1.91 -3.55 5.41
N ILE A 23 2.70 -4.12 4.51
CA ILE A 23 2.95 -3.56 3.16
C ILE A 23 2.81 -4.65 2.10
N GLY A 24 2.46 -4.25 0.88
CA GLY A 24 2.29 -5.13 -0.28
C GLY A 24 3.41 -4.96 -1.31
N HIS A 25 3.96 -6.05 -1.79
CA HIS A 25 4.91 -6.09 -2.91
C HIS A 25 4.13 -5.94 -4.21
N MET A 26 4.49 -4.96 -5.03
CA MET A 26 3.80 -4.70 -6.28
C MET A 26 3.92 -5.90 -7.22
N GLY A 27 2.80 -6.39 -7.70
CA GLY A 27 2.77 -7.54 -8.59
C GLY A 27 3.11 -7.21 -10.04
N GLY A 28 3.22 -8.26 -10.84
CA GLY A 28 3.52 -8.17 -12.25
C GLY A 28 5.01 -8.21 -12.61
N PRO A 29 5.32 -8.34 -13.91
CA PRO A 29 6.62 -8.81 -14.35
C PRO A 29 7.75 -7.79 -14.17
N PHE A 30 7.43 -6.49 -14.02
CA PHE A 30 8.43 -5.44 -13.78
C PHE A 30 8.99 -5.44 -12.36
N TRP A 31 8.27 -6.05 -11.42
CA TRP A 31 8.57 -6.04 -9.99
C TRP A 31 8.97 -7.41 -9.46
N ALA A 32 8.65 -8.49 -10.18
CA ALA A 32 8.90 -9.88 -9.79
C ALA A 32 10.34 -10.20 -9.32
N ARG A 33 11.35 -9.43 -9.74
CA ARG A 33 12.76 -9.61 -9.35
C ARG A 33 13.31 -8.53 -8.42
N LYS A 34 12.46 -7.60 -7.97
CA LYS A 34 12.84 -6.48 -7.10
C LYS A 34 12.32 -6.74 -5.69
N ASP A 35 13.03 -6.26 -4.69
CA ASP A 35 12.54 -6.23 -3.31
C ASP A 35 12.66 -4.81 -2.75
N ALA A 36 13.86 -4.24 -2.76
CA ALA A 36 14.06 -2.85 -2.36
C ALA A 36 13.29 -1.88 -3.28
N GLY A 37 12.51 -0.98 -2.67
CA GLY A 37 11.69 0.00 -3.39
C GLY A 37 10.54 -0.60 -4.23
N ALA A 38 10.20 -1.88 -4.01
CA ALA A 38 9.16 -2.59 -4.76
C ALA A 38 7.87 -2.81 -3.95
N TRP A 39 7.80 -2.30 -2.72
CA TRP A 39 6.63 -2.42 -1.86
C TRP A 39 5.92 -1.07 -1.67
N SER A 40 4.62 -1.11 -1.40
CA SER A 40 3.76 0.05 -1.13
C SER A 40 2.74 -0.27 -0.04
N ILE A 41 2.18 0.77 0.58
CA ILE A 41 0.90 0.65 1.30
C ILE A 41 -0.25 0.38 0.31
N PRO A 42 -1.32 -0.32 0.74
CA PRO A 42 -2.55 -0.41 -0.03
C PRO A 42 -3.18 0.97 -0.26
N LYS A 43 -3.53 1.29 -1.50
CA LYS A 43 -4.03 2.63 -1.86
C LYS A 43 -4.62 2.67 -3.27
N GLY A 44 -5.61 3.52 -3.50
CA GLY A 44 -6.07 3.82 -4.85
C GLY A 44 -6.70 5.19 -4.97
N GLU A 45 -7.40 5.43 -6.08
CA GLU A 45 -7.91 6.74 -6.46
C GLU A 45 -9.35 6.89 -5.92
N PRO A 46 -9.75 8.06 -5.40
CA PRO A 46 -11.13 8.27 -4.98
C PRO A 46 -12.07 8.26 -6.19
N ASP A 47 -13.27 7.74 -6.01
CA ASP A 47 -14.31 7.78 -7.04
C ASP A 47 -15.07 9.11 -6.97
N GLY A 48 -14.88 9.96 -7.99
CA GLY A 48 -15.53 11.27 -8.06
C GLY A 48 -15.16 12.16 -6.87
N ASP A 49 -16.17 12.53 -6.06
CA ASP A 49 -16.01 13.38 -4.87
C ASP A 49 -15.95 12.58 -3.55
N GLU A 50 -15.67 11.27 -3.64
CA GLU A 50 -15.51 10.38 -2.47
C GLU A 50 -14.50 10.95 -1.45
N PRO A 51 -14.84 10.99 -0.14
CA PRO A 51 -13.89 11.38 0.88
C PRO A 51 -12.66 10.46 0.86
N LEU A 52 -11.46 11.03 0.95
CA LEU A 52 -10.23 10.26 0.80
C LEU A 52 -10.07 9.14 1.84
N GLN A 53 -10.63 9.29 3.05
CA GLN A 53 -10.62 8.21 4.04
C GLN A 53 -11.48 7.02 3.62
N ASP A 54 -12.62 7.29 2.99
CA ASP A 54 -13.53 6.26 2.49
C ASP A 54 -12.88 5.53 1.31
N ALA A 55 -12.26 6.28 0.40
CA ALA A 55 -11.43 5.72 -0.68
C ALA A 55 -10.30 4.84 -0.11
N ALA A 56 -9.58 5.30 0.91
CA ALA A 56 -8.49 4.52 1.52
C ALA A 56 -8.98 3.18 2.11
N ARG A 57 -10.19 3.16 2.70
CA ARG A 57 -10.81 1.94 3.26
C ARG A 57 -11.31 1.00 2.15
N ARG A 58 -11.97 1.53 1.13
CA ARG A 58 -12.44 0.77 -0.04
C ARG A 58 -11.26 0.11 -0.76
N GLU A 59 -10.24 0.90 -1.08
CA GLU A 59 -9.04 0.45 -1.80
C GLU A 59 -8.23 -0.57 -1.00
N PHE A 60 -8.17 -0.44 0.33
CA PHE A 60 -7.58 -1.48 1.17
C PHE A 60 -8.30 -2.81 0.98
N ALA A 61 -9.64 -2.80 0.92
CA ALA A 61 -10.43 -4.00 0.72
C ALA A 61 -10.34 -4.57 -0.71
N GLU A 62 -10.26 -3.71 -1.71
CA GLU A 62 -10.11 -4.11 -3.12
C GLU A 62 -8.71 -4.68 -3.41
N GLU A 63 -7.65 -4.00 -2.96
CA GLU A 63 -6.27 -4.43 -3.22
C GLU A 63 -5.89 -5.68 -2.42
N LEU A 64 -6.42 -5.86 -1.21
CA LEU A 64 -6.09 -7.01 -0.36
C LEU A 64 -7.14 -8.12 -0.35
N GLY A 65 -8.34 -7.89 -0.88
CA GLY A 65 -9.46 -8.84 -0.80
C GLY A 65 -9.97 -9.08 0.63
N LEU A 66 -9.65 -8.19 1.57
CA LEU A 66 -9.98 -8.33 2.99
C LEU A 66 -10.53 -7.01 3.53
N PRO A 67 -11.57 -7.02 4.37
CA PRO A 67 -12.06 -5.80 4.96
C PRO A 67 -10.96 -5.12 5.78
N VAL A 68 -10.91 -3.80 5.70
CA VAL A 68 -10.09 -3.00 6.62
C VAL A 68 -10.52 -3.29 8.06
N PRO A 69 -9.59 -3.48 9.01
CA PRO A 69 -9.93 -3.60 10.41
C PRO A 69 -10.73 -2.39 10.94
N GLU A 70 -11.58 -2.62 11.94
CA GLU A 70 -12.26 -1.55 12.65
C GLU A 70 -11.25 -0.70 13.44
N GLY A 71 -11.48 0.62 13.48
CA GLY A 71 -10.63 1.54 14.24
C GLY A 71 -10.56 2.94 13.65
N GLU A 72 -9.99 3.86 14.44
CA GLU A 72 -9.81 5.26 14.06
C GLU A 72 -8.57 5.43 13.17
N LEU A 73 -8.74 6.23 12.11
CA LEU A 73 -7.65 6.56 11.19
C LEU A 73 -6.89 7.78 11.70
N ALA A 74 -5.62 7.60 12.03
CA ALA A 74 -4.73 8.70 12.40
C ALA A 74 -4.04 9.26 11.14
N PRO A 75 -4.10 10.57 10.85
CA PRO A 75 -3.53 11.12 9.62
C PRO A 75 -2.00 11.06 9.65
N LEU A 76 -1.41 10.52 8.58
CA LEU A 76 0.04 10.55 8.32
C LEU A 76 0.41 11.63 7.28
N GLY A 77 -0.56 12.46 6.86
CA GLY A 77 -0.39 13.49 5.84
C GLY A 77 -0.24 12.91 4.43
N GLU A 78 0.38 13.68 3.54
CA GLU A 78 0.56 13.30 2.13
C GLU A 78 2.03 13.12 1.75
N VAL A 79 2.26 12.36 0.68
CA VAL A 79 3.57 12.14 0.06
C VAL A 79 3.47 12.20 -1.46
N ARG A 80 4.48 12.80 -2.11
CA ARG A 80 4.56 12.92 -3.57
C ARG A 80 5.50 11.85 -4.15
N GLN A 81 5.00 11.02 -5.06
CA GLN A 81 5.77 10.00 -5.76
C GLN A 81 6.39 10.51 -7.06
N SER A 82 7.42 9.82 -7.56
CA SER A 82 8.19 10.20 -8.77
C SER A 82 7.35 10.30 -10.04
N GLY A 83 6.24 9.55 -10.15
CA GLY A 83 5.28 9.65 -11.25
C GLY A 83 4.35 10.86 -11.17
N GLY A 84 4.53 11.74 -10.18
CA GLY A 84 3.62 12.85 -9.92
C GLY A 84 2.28 12.39 -9.32
N LYS A 85 2.24 11.27 -8.61
CA LYS A 85 1.08 10.87 -7.81
C LYS A 85 1.23 11.44 -6.40
N THR A 86 0.18 12.04 -5.83
CA THR A 86 0.12 12.41 -4.41
C THR A 86 -0.66 11.32 -3.67
N VAL A 87 -0.11 10.79 -2.58
CA VAL A 87 -0.77 9.79 -1.74
C VAL A 87 -1.06 10.41 -0.38
N HIS A 88 -2.33 10.51 -0.02
CA HIS A 88 -2.77 10.79 1.35
C HIS A 88 -2.80 9.47 2.12
N ALA A 89 -2.24 9.46 3.33
CA ALA A 89 -2.10 8.25 4.11
C ALA A 89 -2.62 8.42 5.54
N TRP A 90 -3.18 7.34 6.06
CA TRP A 90 -3.57 7.22 7.47
C TRP A 90 -2.94 5.98 8.08
N ALA A 91 -2.57 6.08 9.35
CA ALA A 91 -2.25 4.94 10.19
C ALA A 91 -3.54 4.34 10.73
N LEU A 92 -3.57 3.00 10.81
CA LEU A 92 -4.62 2.27 11.48
C LEU A 92 -3.99 1.17 12.32
N ARG A 93 -4.31 1.12 13.61
CA ARG A 93 -3.93 0.00 14.47
C ARG A 93 -4.85 -1.18 14.16
N GLY A 94 -4.28 -2.32 13.83
CA GLY A 94 -5.06 -3.54 13.61
C GLY A 94 -4.16 -4.71 13.26
N ASP A 95 -4.77 -5.90 13.20
CA ASP A 95 -4.08 -7.12 12.80
C ASP A 95 -4.77 -7.73 11.58
N LEU A 96 -3.99 -8.40 10.76
CA LEU A 96 -4.43 -9.05 9.53
C LEU A 96 -3.51 -10.23 9.26
N ASP A 97 -4.10 -11.34 8.85
CA ASP A 97 -3.37 -12.52 8.41
C ASP A 97 -3.04 -12.41 6.91
N PRO A 98 -1.77 -12.22 6.52
CA PRO A 98 -1.40 -12.05 5.12
C PRO A 98 -1.70 -13.28 4.25
N GLU A 99 -1.82 -14.46 4.84
CA GLU A 99 -2.17 -15.68 4.09
C GLU A 99 -3.61 -15.68 3.56
N ARG A 100 -4.46 -14.80 4.10
CA ARG A 100 -5.85 -14.63 3.67
C ARG A 100 -6.03 -13.58 2.57
N VAL A 101 -4.97 -12.88 2.19
CA VAL A 101 -5.01 -11.84 1.16
C VAL A 101 -5.33 -12.47 -0.20
N VAL A 102 -6.33 -11.92 -0.88
CA VAL A 102 -6.71 -12.31 -2.24
C VAL A 102 -6.71 -11.03 -3.09
N PRO A 103 -5.58 -10.70 -3.73
CA PRO A 103 -5.42 -9.42 -4.38
C PRO A 103 -6.20 -9.33 -5.69
N GLY A 104 -6.61 -8.11 -6.05
CA GLY A 104 -7.10 -7.79 -7.38
C GLY A 104 -6.07 -8.12 -8.48
N THR A 105 -6.51 -8.10 -9.73
CA THR A 105 -5.65 -8.38 -10.89
C THR A 105 -5.77 -7.31 -11.95
N PHE A 106 -4.65 -7.00 -12.62
CA PHE A 106 -4.61 -6.15 -13.80
C PHE A 106 -4.14 -6.93 -15.02
N GLU A 107 -4.48 -6.41 -16.21
CA GLU A 107 -4.02 -6.96 -17.48
C GLU A 107 -2.84 -6.14 -18.05
N LEU A 108 -1.85 -6.85 -18.58
CA LEU A 108 -0.68 -6.27 -19.21
C LEU A 108 -0.26 -7.13 -20.40
N GLU A 109 0.09 -6.49 -21.51
CA GLU A 109 0.71 -7.17 -22.63
C GLU A 109 2.11 -7.69 -22.24
N TRP A 110 2.29 -9.02 -22.32
CA TRP A 110 3.54 -9.63 -21.88
C TRP A 110 3.90 -10.93 -22.63
N PRO A 111 5.14 -11.06 -23.18
CA PRO A 111 6.21 -10.05 -23.23
C PRO A 111 5.82 -8.79 -24.02
N ARG A 112 6.49 -7.67 -23.76
CA ARG A 112 6.23 -6.41 -24.49
C ARG A 112 6.38 -6.61 -26.01
N GLY A 113 5.41 -6.13 -26.78
CA GLY A 113 5.38 -6.24 -28.23
C GLY A 113 4.87 -7.59 -28.76
N SER A 114 4.34 -8.46 -27.91
CA SER A 114 3.78 -9.76 -28.30
C SER A 114 2.32 -9.70 -28.73
N GLY A 115 1.58 -8.63 -28.39
CA GLY A 115 0.13 -8.55 -28.55
C GLY A 115 -0.67 -9.47 -27.62
N VAL A 116 -0.01 -10.23 -26.72
CA VAL A 116 -0.66 -11.17 -25.80
C VAL A 116 -0.90 -10.49 -24.45
N LEU A 117 -2.18 -10.28 -24.10
CA LEU A 117 -2.58 -9.84 -22.77
C LEU A 117 -2.48 -10.99 -21.76
N ARG A 118 -1.90 -10.69 -20.60
CA ARG A 118 -1.84 -11.59 -19.45
C ARG A 118 -2.33 -10.88 -18.21
N ARG A 119 -2.93 -11.65 -17.29
CA ARG A 119 -3.34 -11.17 -15.97
C ARG A 119 -2.23 -11.34 -14.94
N PHE A 120 -2.04 -10.34 -14.11
CA PHE A 120 -1.10 -10.33 -12.99
C PHE A 120 -1.82 -9.81 -11.74
N PRO A 121 -1.45 -10.29 -10.54
CA PRO A 121 -1.98 -9.69 -9.32
C PRO A 121 -1.43 -8.27 -9.17
N GLU A 122 -2.23 -7.36 -8.59
CA GLU A 122 -1.79 -5.99 -8.27
C GLU A 122 -0.74 -6.00 -7.16
N VAL A 123 -0.90 -6.91 -6.21
CA VAL A 123 0.04 -7.20 -5.12
C VAL A 123 0.35 -8.68 -5.15
N ASP A 124 1.63 -9.08 -5.26
CA ASP A 124 1.99 -10.51 -5.32
C ASP A 124 2.31 -11.12 -3.95
N ARG A 125 2.67 -10.28 -2.97
CA ARG A 125 2.98 -10.65 -1.59
C ARG A 125 2.53 -9.56 -0.65
N VAL A 126 2.04 -9.94 0.52
CA VAL A 126 1.76 -9.03 1.63
C VAL A 126 2.46 -9.58 2.86
N ALA A 127 3.11 -8.71 3.63
CA ALA A 127 3.80 -9.13 4.83
C ALA A 127 3.90 -8.01 5.86
N TRP A 128 4.04 -8.43 7.11
CA TRP A 128 4.37 -7.59 8.24
C TRP A 128 5.89 -7.41 8.31
N PHE A 129 6.33 -6.17 8.50
CA PHE A 129 7.75 -5.86 8.70
C PHE A 129 7.95 -4.88 9.84
N PRO A 130 9.03 -5.02 10.63
CA PRO A 130 9.51 -3.94 11.48
C PRO A 130 9.79 -2.68 10.64
N LEU A 131 9.60 -1.50 11.23
CA LEU A 131 9.78 -0.21 10.53
C LEU A 131 11.15 -0.11 9.82
N ALA A 132 12.22 -0.55 10.49
CA ALA A 132 13.57 -0.52 9.93
C ALA A 132 13.71 -1.34 8.63
N GLU A 133 13.06 -2.51 8.55
CA GLU A 133 13.07 -3.36 7.36
C GLU A 133 12.12 -2.80 6.28
N ALA A 134 10.94 -2.36 6.67
CA ALA A 134 9.95 -1.75 5.78
C ALA A 134 10.53 -0.55 5.01
N ALA A 135 11.42 0.24 5.65
CA ALA A 135 12.05 1.40 5.03
C ALA A 135 12.86 1.06 3.76
N GLY A 136 13.55 -0.10 3.73
CA GLY A 136 14.30 -0.54 2.56
C GLY A 136 13.39 -1.05 1.43
N LYS A 137 12.26 -1.66 1.80
CA LYS A 137 11.29 -2.30 0.91
C LYS A 137 10.36 -1.30 0.23
N LEU A 138 9.92 -0.28 0.97
CA LEU A 138 8.98 0.72 0.47
C LEU A 138 9.58 1.58 -0.65
N VAL A 139 8.70 1.94 -1.60
CA VAL A 139 8.94 3.02 -2.54
C VAL A 139 9.40 4.28 -1.80
N THR A 140 10.42 4.96 -2.33
CA THR A 140 11.14 6.03 -1.63
C THR A 140 10.23 7.09 -1.01
N ALA A 141 9.19 7.51 -1.73
CA ALA A 141 8.28 8.55 -1.28
C ALA A 141 7.44 8.15 -0.04
N GLN A 142 7.17 6.87 0.17
CA GLN A 142 6.34 6.41 1.30
C GLN A 142 7.15 6.15 2.56
N ARG A 143 8.49 6.17 2.51
CA ARG A 143 9.33 5.87 3.69
C ARG A 143 9.11 6.84 4.84
N VAL A 144 8.86 8.12 4.53
CA VAL A 144 8.55 9.15 5.53
C VAL A 144 7.26 8.85 6.32
N LEU A 145 6.36 8.02 5.78
CA LEU A 145 5.17 7.58 6.51
C LEU A 145 5.54 6.73 7.73
N LEU A 146 6.67 6.01 7.69
CA LEU A 146 7.16 5.22 8.82
C LEU A 146 7.66 6.13 9.95
N ASP A 147 8.37 7.21 9.60
CA ASP A 147 8.85 8.19 10.58
C ASP A 147 7.67 8.91 11.24
N ARG A 148 6.66 9.27 10.44
CA ARG A 148 5.42 9.89 10.93
C ARG A 148 4.63 8.94 11.82
N LEU A 149 4.55 7.65 11.47
CA LEU A 149 3.92 6.63 12.30
C LEU A 149 4.65 6.48 13.64
N ALA A 150 5.98 6.45 13.64
CA ALA A 150 6.78 6.33 14.86
C ALA A 150 6.67 7.53 15.79
N ALA A 151 6.25 8.69 15.26
CA ALA A 151 6.03 9.91 16.01
C ALA A 151 4.58 10.08 16.51
N LEU A 152 3.66 9.15 16.19
CA LEU A 152 2.31 9.16 16.75
C LEU A 152 2.34 8.70 18.21
N ASP A 153 1.64 9.43 19.07
CA ASP A 153 1.36 9.01 20.43
C ASP A 153 0.17 8.03 20.41
N PHE A 154 0.40 6.79 20.88
CA PHE A 154 -0.60 5.71 20.93
C PHE A 154 -0.92 5.24 22.34
#